data_AF-A0A0C9VTG5-F1
#
_entry.id   AF-A0A0C9VTG5-F1
#
_cell.length_a   1.000
_cell.length_b   1.000
_cell.length_c   1.000
_cell.angle_alpha   90.00
_cell.angle_beta   90.00
_cell.angle_gamma   90.00
#
_symmetry.space_group_name_H-M   'P 1'
#
loop_
_entity.id
_entity.type
_entity.pdbx_description
1 polymer ?
#
loop_
_entity_poly.entity_id
_entity_poly.type
_entity_poly.pdbx_seq_one_letter_code
_entity_poly.pdbx_strand_id
1 'polypeptide(L)'
;MSENESPKSVLLLPAPQSLDDPSVTNVPIAAETPVKLDNLGPMVVNSDGTLSRIANWENMTEAERERTLRVLAARNRARLAKQQENGDSASGLLSAAS
;
A
#
# COMPACT_ATOMS: atom_id res chain seq x y z
N MET A 1 0.21 36.75 -37.87
CA MET A 1 -0.42 35.63 -37.14
C MET A 1 -0.04 35.81 -35.69
N SER A 2 -1.00 36.25 -34.87
CA SER A 2 -0.79 36.52 -33.44
C SER A 2 -1.27 35.30 -32.66
N GLU A 3 -0.35 34.50 -32.14
CA GLU A 3 -0.69 33.49 -31.15
C GLU A 3 -0.42 34.07 -29.75
N ASN A 4 -1.53 34.41 -29.09
CA ASN A 4 -1.60 34.80 -27.70
C ASN A 4 -1.69 33.52 -26.86
N GLU A 5 -0.55 32.99 -26.42
CA GLU A 5 -0.52 31.83 -25.54
C GLU A 5 -0.64 32.30 -24.08
N SER A 6 -1.84 32.23 -23.53
CA SER A 6 -2.09 32.43 -22.09
C SER A 6 -1.37 31.33 -21.30
N PRO A 7 -0.56 31.64 -20.26
CA PRO A 7 0.13 30.62 -19.51
C PRO A 7 -0.89 29.76 -18.75
N LYS A 8 -0.91 28.47 -19.11
CA LYS A 8 -1.76 27.46 -18.49
C LYS A 8 -1.29 27.23 -17.05
N SER A 9 -1.91 27.95 -16.13
CA SER A 9 -1.73 27.80 -14.68
C SER A 9 -1.92 26.33 -14.29
N VAL A 10 -0.81 25.63 -14.07
CA VAL A 10 -0.81 24.28 -13.51
C VAL A 10 -1.33 24.37 -12.08
N LEU A 11 -2.41 23.65 -11.79
CA LEU A 11 -2.97 23.53 -10.45
C LEU A 11 -2.05 22.62 -9.64
N LEU A 12 -1.08 23.21 -8.94
CA LEU A 12 -0.26 22.49 -7.98
C LEU A 12 -1.09 22.19 -6.73
N LEU A 13 -0.96 20.96 -6.22
CA LEU A 13 -1.45 20.64 -4.89
C LEU A 13 -0.67 21.48 -3.85
N PRO A 14 -1.34 21.94 -2.78
CA PRO A 14 -0.64 22.58 -1.67
C PRO A 14 0.38 21.61 -1.07
N ALA A 15 1.55 22.15 -0.73
CA ALA A 15 2.58 21.37 -0.04
C ALA A 15 2.01 20.81 1.28
N PRO A 16 2.35 19.57 1.66
CA PRO A 16 1.97 19.03 2.96
C PRO A 16 2.44 19.98 4.07
N GLN A 17 1.57 20.22 5.04
CA GLN A 17 1.93 20.98 6.24
C GLN A 17 3.05 20.22 6.97
N SER A 18 4.01 20.97 7.54
CA SER A 18 5.28 20.45 8.06
C SER A 18 5.13 19.13 8.83
N LEU A 19 6.09 18.22 8.65
CA LEU A 19 6.15 16.90 9.32
C LEU A 19 6.06 16.99 10.86
N ASP A 20 6.31 18.16 11.45
CA ASP A 20 6.28 18.41 12.89
C ASP A 20 4.89 18.85 13.41
N ASP A 21 3.87 18.92 12.55
CA ASP A 21 2.52 19.27 12.95
C ASP A 21 1.83 18.09 13.67
N PRO A 22 1.39 18.26 14.94
CA PRO A 22 0.73 17.19 15.71
C PRO A 22 -0.63 16.76 15.15
N SER A 23 -1.18 17.50 14.18
CA SER A 23 -2.40 17.11 13.45
C SER A 23 -2.14 16.14 12.30
N VAL A 24 -0.89 15.93 11.90
CA VAL A 24 -0.49 15.04 10.81
C VAL A 24 0.03 13.72 11.38
N THR A 25 -0.72 12.64 11.19
CA THR A 25 -0.29 11.29 11.59
C THR A 25 0.81 10.79 10.65
N ASN A 26 2.06 10.97 11.04
CA ASN A 26 3.21 10.39 10.34
C ASN A 26 3.29 8.89 10.64
N VAL A 27 3.17 8.06 9.59
CA VAL A 27 3.26 6.60 9.71
C VAL A 27 4.62 6.13 9.18
N PRO A 28 5.57 5.76 10.05
CA PRO A 28 6.84 5.19 9.62
C PRO A 28 6.62 3.78 9.03
N ILE A 29 6.93 3.62 7.74
CA ILE A 29 6.71 2.37 6.97
C ILE A 29 7.73 1.27 7.33
N ALA A 30 8.84 1.63 7.99
CA ALA A 30 9.93 0.72 8.40
C ALA A 30 10.10 0.60 9.92
N ALA A 31 9.08 0.96 10.72
CA ALA A 31 9.18 0.82 12.17
C ALA A 31 8.98 -0.64 12.60
N GLU A 32 9.86 -1.13 13.47
CA GLU A 32 9.74 -2.44 14.14
C GLU A 32 8.47 -2.52 15.01
N THR A 33 7.91 -1.37 15.39
CA THR A 33 6.63 -1.24 16.08
C THR A 33 5.47 -1.10 15.10
N PRO A 34 4.56 -2.07 15.01
CA PRO A 34 3.39 -1.98 14.15
C PRO A 34 2.51 -0.81 14.59
N VAL A 35 2.40 0.22 13.74
CA VAL A 35 1.46 1.32 13.94
C VAL A 35 0.04 0.76 13.78
N LYS A 36 -0.66 0.62 14.91
CA LYS A 36 -2.05 0.19 14.94
C LYS A 36 -2.96 1.33 14.48
N LEU A 37 -3.32 1.32 13.20
CA LEU A 37 -4.52 2.03 12.74
C LEU A 37 -5.70 1.09 12.95
N ASP A 38 -6.24 1.09 14.18
CA ASP A 38 -7.24 0.13 14.66
C ASP A 38 -8.53 0.09 13.79
N ASN A 39 -8.81 1.15 13.03
CA ASN A 39 -10.03 1.32 12.21
C ASN A 39 -9.81 1.11 10.69
N LEU A 40 -8.63 0.68 10.26
CA LEU A 40 -8.37 0.43 8.83
C LEU A 40 -8.53 -1.04 8.43
N GLY A 41 -8.53 -1.93 9.42
CA GLY A 41 -8.56 -3.37 9.20
C GLY A 41 -7.28 -3.92 8.56
N PRO A 42 -7.32 -5.20 8.16
CA PRO A 42 -6.15 -5.88 7.64
C PRO A 42 -5.81 -5.44 6.21
N MET A 43 -4.51 -5.46 5.89
CA MET A 43 -4.02 -5.21 4.54
C MET A 43 -4.10 -6.45 3.65
N VAL A 44 -4.38 -6.23 2.37
CA VAL A 44 -4.49 -7.25 1.33
C VAL A 44 -3.30 -7.14 0.40
N VAL A 45 -2.64 -8.27 0.14
CA VAL A 45 -1.63 -8.38 -0.94
C VAL A 45 -2.38 -8.76 -2.21
N ASN A 46 -2.23 -8.00 -3.28
CA ASN A 46 -2.85 -8.29 -4.57
C ASN A 46 -1.95 -9.19 -5.43
N SER A 47 -2.51 -9.74 -6.50
CA SER A 47 -1.76 -10.59 -7.44
C SER A 47 -0.68 -9.84 -8.22
N ASP A 48 -0.84 -8.52 -8.37
CA ASP A 48 0.13 -7.62 -8.99
C ASP A 48 1.20 -7.13 -8.01
N GLY A 49 1.12 -7.54 -6.73
CA GLY A 49 2.06 -7.16 -5.69
C GLY A 49 1.76 -5.84 -4.98
N THR A 50 0.70 -5.14 -5.38
CA THR A 50 0.25 -3.95 -4.68
C THR A 50 -0.42 -4.31 -3.36
N LEU A 51 -0.52 -3.31 -2.47
CA LEU A 51 -1.22 -3.42 -1.21
C LEU A 51 -2.56 -2.67 -1.27
N SER A 52 -3.61 -3.27 -0.72
CA SER A 52 -4.94 -2.64 -0.65
C SER A 52 -5.60 -2.85 0.71
N ARG A 53 -6.59 -2.02 1.03
CA ARG A 53 -7.42 -2.14 2.23
C ARG A 53 -8.79 -2.72 1.88
N ILE A 54 -9.47 -3.30 2.88
CA ILE A 54 -10.85 -3.76 2.74
C ILE A 54 -11.79 -2.57 2.99
N ALA A 55 -12.39 -2.03 1.93
CA ALA A 55 -13.18 -0.80 2.00
C ALA A 55 -14.39 -0.86 2.95
N ASN A 56 -14.99 -2.05 3.11
CA ASN A 56 -16.16 -2.26 3.97
C ASN A 56 -15.82 -2.85 5.35
N TRP A 57 -14.55 -2.83 5.77
CA TRP A 57 -14.10 -3.46 7.03
C TRP A 57 -14.87 -2.98 8.27
N GLU A 58 -15.02 -1.66 8.41
CA GLU A 58 -15.71 -1.04 9.55
C GLU A 58 -17.18 -1.47 9.65
N ASN A 59 -17.82 -1.74 8.52
CA ASN A 59 -19.22 -2.15 8.45
C ASN A 59 -19.43 -3.66 8.65
N MET A 60 -18.37 -4.46 8.74
CA MET A 60 -18.48 -5.90 8.98
C MET A 60 -18.78 -6.20 10.43
N THR A 61 -19.62 -7.20 10.67
CA THR A 61 -19.85 -7.78 12.00
C THR A 61 -18.62 -8.58 12.47
N GLU A 62 -18.51 -8.85 13.77
CA GLU A 62 -17.38 -9.58 14.34
C GLU A 62 -17.19 -10.98 13.70
N ALA A 63 -18.29 -11.69 13.44
CA ALA A 63 -18.26 -12.99 12.78
C ALA A 63 -17.73 -12.91 11.33
N GLU A 64 -18.08 -11.85 10.60
CA GLU A 64 -17.59 -11.61 9.25
C GLU A 64 -16.11 -11.20 9.25
N ARG A 65 -15.69 -10.38 10.22
CA ARG A 65 -14.28 -10.01 10.43
C ARG A 65 -13.42 -11.24 10.70
N GLU A 66 -13.84 -12.13 11.60
CA GLU A 66 -13.10 -13.35 11.93
C GLU A 66 -12.92 -14.26 10.70
N ARG A 67 -14.01 -14.48 9.95
CA ARG A 67 -13.96 -15.27 8.71
C ARG A 67 -13.05 -14.63 7.67
N THR A 68 -13.13 -13.32 7.53
CA THR A 68 -12.30 -12.55 6.60
C THR A 68 -10.82 -12.67 6.95
N LEU A 69 -10.45 -12.50 8.22
CA LEU A 69 -9.07 -12.65 8.70
C LEU A 69 -8.51 -14.04 8.41
N ARG A 70 -9.28 -15.09 8.69
CA ARG A 70 -8.87 -16.48 8.46
C ARG A 70 -8.51 -16.74 7.00
N VAL A 71 -9.39 -16.32 6.07
CA VAL A 71 -9.19 -16.53 4.64
C VAL A 71 -8.10 -15.61 4.09
N LEU A 72 -8.07 -14.36 4.54
CA LEU A 72 -7.11 -13.36 4.09
C LEU A 72 -5.67 -13.76 4.44
N ALA A 73 -5.43 -14.25 5.66
CA ALA A 73 -4.11 -14.68 6.09
C ALA A 73 -3.56 -15.80 5.18
N ALA A 74 -4.38 -16.79 4.84
CA ALA A 74 -3.97 -17.87 3.93
C ALA A 74 -3.66 -17.36 2.52
N ARG A 75 -4.51 -16.47 1.98
CA ARG A 75 -4.34 -15.90 0.63
C ARG A 75 -3.13 -14.99 0.52
N ASN A 76 -2.91 -14.11 1.50
CA ASN A 76 -1.76 -13.20 1.51
C ASN A 76 -0.45 -13.99 1.59
N ARG A 77 -0.37 -15.04 2.42
CA ARG A 77 0.81 -15.93 2.46
C ARG A 77 1.12 -16.57 1.12
N ALA A 78 0.10 -17.12 0.44
CA ALA A 78 0.29 -17.74 -0.87
C ALA A 78 0.76 -16.72 -1.93
N ARG A 79 0.23 -15.50 -1.89
CA ARG A 79 0.64 -14.43 -2.80
C ARG A 79 2.08 -13.98 -2.54
N LEU A 80 2.46 -13.80 -1.28
CA LEU A 80 3.84 -13.43 -0.91
C LEU A 80 4.85 -14.51 -1.28
N ALA A 81 4.54 -15.79 -1.04
CA ALA A 81 5.41 -16.90 -1.44
C ALA A 81 5.67 -16.89 -2.95
N LYS A 82 4.61 -16.71 -3.76
CA LYS A 82 4.73 -16.58 -5.22
C LYS A 82 5.59 -15.39 -5.64
N GLN A 83 5.50 -14.26 -4.93
CA GLN A 83 6.34 -13.09 -5.23
C GLN A 83 7.80 -13.31 -4.87
N GLN A 84 8.08 -14.01 -3.76
CA GLN A 84 9.46 -14.35 -3.38
C GLN A 84 10.10 -15.27 -4.42
N GLU A 85 9.40 -16.31 -4.88
CA GLU A 85 9.87 -17.19 -5.96
C GLU A 85 10.17 -16.41 -7.25
N ASN A 86 9.30 -15.47 -7.63
CA ASN A 86 9.52 -14.62 -8.81
C ASN A 86 10.71 -13.66 -8.62
N GLY A 87 10.91 -13.12 -7.42
CA GLY A 87 12.03 -12.24 -7.09
C GLY A 87 13.37 -12.96 -7.09
N ASP A 88 13.43 -14.17 -6.51
CA ASP A 88 14.63 -15.01 -6.50
C ASP A 88 15.00 -15.50 -7.91
N SER A 89 14.00 -15.85 -8.72
CA SER A 89 14.20 -16.23 -10.12
C SER A 89 14.75 -15.08 -10.97
N ALA A 90 14.30 -13.84 -10.72
CA ALA A 90 14.81 -12.65 -11.40
C ALA A 90 16.24 -12.29 -10.95
N SER A 91 16.55 -12.47 -9.66
CA SER A 91 17.88 -12.21 -9.10
C SER A 91 18.93 -13.24 -9.57
N GLY A 92 18.54 -14.51 -9.70
CA GLY A 92 19.41 -15.57 -10.21
C GLY A 92 19.80 -15.41 -11.68
N LEU A 93 18.93 -14.83 -12.51
CA LEU A 93 19.21 -14.57 -13.93
C LEU A 93 20.20 -13.41 -14.15
N LEU A 94 20.24 -12.43 -13.24
CA LEU A 94 21.18 -11.31 -13.31
C LEU A 94 22.61 -11.73 -12.89
N SER A 95 22.75 -12.71 -12.01
CA SER A 95 24.05 -13.22 -11.54
C SER A 95 24.74 -14.15 -12.55
N ALA A 96 23.97 -14.88 -13.36
CA ALA A 96 24.50 -15.81 -14.36
C ALA A 96 25.01 -15.14 -15.65
N ALA A 97 24.86 -13.81 -15.78
CA ALA A 97 25.24 -13.04 -16.96
C ALA A 97 26.52 -12.19 -16.76
N SER A 98 27.30 -12.42 -15.70
CA SER A 98 28.60 -11.77 -15.45
C SER A 98 29.76 -12.77 -15.50
#